data_AF-A0A519EM85-F1
#
_entry.id   AF-A0A519EM85-F1
#
_cell.length_a   1.000
_cell.length_b   1.000
_cell.length_c   1.000
_cell.angle_alpha   90.00
_cell.angle_beta   90.00
_cell.angle_gamma   90.00
#
_symmetry.space_group_name_H-M   'P 1'
#
loop_
_entity.id
_entity.type
_entity.pdbx_description
1 polymer ?
#
loop_
_entity_poly.entity_id
_entity_poly.type
_entity_poly.pdbx_seq_one_letter_code
_entity_poly.pdbx_strand_id
1 'polypeptide(L)'
;MSSDAADIHPDDTLLGRHPLLRAAAWLVTGVLLVALIIAPLTLQQQLTLSVAIFIAALVINRFAGRFGTLAMIFLSVVVSSRYMYWRLTETMVMDNPLDLVLGIGLLVAEVYAFVVLLLGYVQTAWPLERKPVAMPADTEAWPTVDLFIPTYNESLSVVRATVLAAQSIDWPRDKLKIFVLDDGRREEFRVFCEAVGVQHVTRDNNRHAKAGNINAALKNTTGEFIAIFDCDHIPTRSFLQIAMGWFGKD
;
A
#
# COMPACT_ATOMS: atom_id res chain seq x y z
N MET A 1 6.22 2.86 -29.12
CA MET A 1 4.87 3.15 -29.65
C MET A 1 3.98 3.39 -28.45
N SER A 2 3.88 4.65 -28.01
CA SER A 2 2.86 5.05 -27.04
C SER A 2 1.53 4.94 -27.75
N SER A 3 0.66 4.09 -27.24
CA SER A 3 -0.76 4.14 -27.58
C SER A 3 -1.30 5.40 -26.92
N ASP A 4 -1.35 6.51 -27.66
CA ASP A 4 -2.22 7.63 -27.36
C ASP A 4 -3.66 7.11 -27.46
N ALA A 5 -4.12 6.47 -26.39
CA ALA A 5 -5.54 6.30 -26.16
C ALA A 5 -6.08 7.71 -25.95
N ALA A 6 -6.71 8.27 -26.99
CA ALA A 6 -7.42 9.54 -26.91
C ALA A 6 -8.23 9.56 -25.61
N ASP A 7 -7.92 10.54 -24.76
CA ASP A 7 -8.59 10.78 -23.49
C ASP A 7 -10.01 11.27 -23.84
N ILE A 8 -10.93 10.33 -24.10
CA ILE A 8 -12.33 10.63 -24.40
C ILE A 8 -12.90 11.24 -23.12
N HIS A 9 -13.10 12.55 -23.11
CA HIS A 9 -13.73 13.22 -21.98
C HIS A 9 -15.12 12.58 -21.79
N PRO A 10 -15.53 12.22 -20.56
CA PRO A 10 -16.80 11.52 -20.32
C PRO A 10 -18.04 12.27 -20.85
N ASP A 11 -17.90 13.54 -21.22
CA ASP A 11 -18.93 14.41 -21.81
C ASP A 11 -18.96 14.39 -23.36
N ASP A 12 -18.01 13.74 -24.01
CA ASP A 12 -17.98 13.56 -25.48
C ASP A 12 -18.80 12.36 -25.95
N THR A 13 -19.27 11.53 -25.01
CA THR A 13 -20.16 10.40 -25.31
C THR A 13 -21.63 10.82 -25.30
N LEU A 14 -22.51 10.10 -26.02
CA LEU A 14 -23.96 10.36 -26.02
C LEU A 14 -24.58 10.18 -24.62
N LEU A 15 -24.12 9.18 -23.88
CA LEU A 15 -24.41 9.05 -22.45
C LEU A 15 -23.88 10.29 -21.71
N GLY A 16 -22.70 10.75 -22.08
CA GLY A 16 -22.03 11.93 -21.57
C GLY A 16 -22.91 13.17 -21.39
N ARG A 17 -23.70 13.46 -22.42
CA ARG A 17 -24.41 14.74 -22.55
C ARG A 17 -25.79 14.75 -21.91
N HIS A 18 -26.31 13.58 -21.51
CA HIS A 18 -27.68 13.42 -21.04
C HIS A 18 -27.74 12.72 -19.69
N PRO A 19 -27.92 13.45 -18.57
CA PRO A 19 -27.90 12.87 -17.23
C PRO A 19 -29.01 11.83 -17.01
N LEU A 20 -30.17 12.00 -17.64
CA LEU A 20 -31.26 11.01 -17.60
C LEU A 20 -30.90 9.71 -18.30
N LEU A 21 -30.21 9.77 -19.45
CA LEU A 21 -29.74 8.57 -20.15
C LEU A 21 -28.65 7.86 -19.36
N ARG A 22 -27.72 8.59 -18.71
CA ARG A 22 -26.74 7.99 -17.78
C ARG A 22 -27.44 7.28 -16.64
N ALA A 23 -28.38 7.94 -15.97
CA ALA A 23 -29.12 7.36 -14.85
C ALA A 23 -29.90 6.10 -15.27
N ALA A 24 -30.57 6.13 -16.43
CA ALA A 24 -31.26 4.97 -16.98
C ALA A 24 -30.30 3.81 -17.27
N ALA A 25 -29.13 4.08 -17.85
CA ALA A 25 -28.12 3.05 -18.12
C ALA A 25 -27.56 2.43 -16.83
N TRP A 26 -27.28 3.23 -15.80
CA TRP A 26 -26.88 2.74 -14.48
C TRP A 26 -27.97 1.88 -13.84
N LEU A 27 -29.23 2.31 -13.92
CA LEU A 27 -30.36 1.55 -13.40
C LEU A 27 -30.49 0.20 -14.10
N VAL A 28 -30.49 0.18 -15.44
CA VAL A 28 -30.56 -1.05 -16.24
C VAL A 28 -29.40 -1.98 -15.90
N THR A 29 -28.18 -1.44 -15.81
CA THR A 29 -26.98 -2.22 -15.44
C THR A 29 -27.13 -2.82 -14.04
N GLY A 30 -27.59 -2.04 -13.06
CA GLY A 30 -27.85 -2.53 -11.71
C GLY A 30 -28.89 -3.65 -11.68
N VAL A 31 -30.00 -3.49 -12.39
CA VAL A 31 -31.05 -4.52 -12.51
C VAL A 31 -30.50 -5.80 -13.13
N LEU A 32 -29.75 -5.70 -14.23
CA LEU A 32 -29.14 -6.86 -14.89
C LEU A 32 -28.11 -7.56 -13.99
N LEU A 33 -27.34 -6.81 -13.20
CA LEU A 33 -26.39 -7.37 -12.24
C LEU A 33 -27.09 -8.14 -11.13
N VAL A 34 -28.14 -7.57 -10.53
CA VAL A 34 -28.93 -8.28 -9.53
C VAL A 34 -29.55 -9.53 -10.13
N ALA A 35 -30.12 -9.44 -11.34
CA ALA A 35 -30.68 -10.60 -12.05
C ALA A 35 -29.63 -11.70 -12.27
N LEU A 36 -28.40 -11.34 -12.67
CA LEU A 36 -27.30 -12.28 -12.83
C LEU A 36 -26.87 -12.95 -11.52
N ILE A 37 -26.90 -12.22 -10.40
CA ILE A 37 -26.54 -12.74 -9.07
C ILE A 37 -27.60 -13.72 -8.56
N ILE A 38 -28.89 -13.39 -8.70
CA ILE A 38 -29.98 -14.19 -8.13
C ILE A 38 -30.52 -15.29 -9.05
N ALA A 39 -30.18 -15.26 -10.35
CA ALA A 39 -30.71 -16.21 -11.33
C ALA A 39 -30.48 -17.66 -10.89
N PRO A 40 -31.52 -18.49 -10.73
CA PRO A 40 -31.34 -19.90 -10.41
C PRO A 40 -30.75 -20.60 -11.64
N LEU A 41 -29.61 -21.26 -11.46
CA LEU A 41 -28.94 -22.03 -12.50
C LEU A 41 -28.83 -23.48 -12.06
N THR A 42 -29.03 -24.41 -12.99
CA THR A 42 -28.69 -25.81 -12.74
C THR A 42 -27.18 -25.95 -12.56
N LEU A 43 -26.72 -27.06 -11.95
CA LEU A 43 -25.30 -27.31 -11.76
C LEU A 43 -24.50 -27.23 -13.08
N GLN A 44 -25.05 -27.76 -14.17
CA GLN A 44 -24.40 -27.71 -15.48
C GLN A 44 -24.28 -26.26 -16.00
N GLN A 45 -25.34 -25.46 -15.90
CA GLN A 45 -25.33 -24.06 -16.31
C GLN A 45 -24.36 -23.22 -15.47
N GLN A 46 -24.34 -23.44 -14.15
CA GLN A 46 -23.40 -22.78 -13.25
C GLN A 46 -21.95 -23.17 -13.57
N LEU A 47 -21.68 -24.45 -13.86
CA LEU A 47 -20.35 -24.91 -14.24
C LEU A 47 -19.90 -24.26 -15.56
N THR A 48 -20.77 -24.23 -16.57
CA THR A 48 -20.48 -23.54 -17.84
C THR A 48 -20.18 -22.06 -17.63
N LEU A 49 -20.99 -21.37 -16.81
CA LEU A 49 -20.76 -19.97 -16.45
C LEU A 49 -19.42 -19.77 -15.74
N SER A 50 -19.10 -20.60 -14.74
CA SER A 50 -17.85 -20.54 -13.99
C SER A 50 -16.63 -20.74 -14.90
N VAL A 51 -16.68 -21.70 -15.84
CA VAL A 51 -15.60 -21.93 -16.81
C VAL A 51 -15.47 -20.75 -17.77
N ALA A 52 -16.57 -20.20 -18.28
CA ALA A 52 -16.55 -19.04 -19.16
C ALA A 52 -15.95 -17.81 -18.45
N ILE A 53 -16.36 -17.55 -17.21
CA ILE A 53 -15.83 -16.49 -16.36
C ILE A 53 -14.33 -16.71 -16.10
N PHE A 54 -13.91 -17.94 -15.80
CA PHE A 54 -12.50 -18.25 -15.57
C PHE A 54 -11.65 -18.01 -16.82
N ILE A 55 -12.11 -18.43 -17.99
CA ILE A 55 -11.43 -18.15 -19.27
C ILE A 55 -11.37 -16.64 -19.53
N ALA A 56 -12.49 -15.93 -19.32
CA ALA A 56 -12.52 -14.47 -19.45
C ALA A 56 -11.53 -13.80 -18.50
N ALA A 57 -11.45 -14.24 -17.24
CA ALA A 57 -10.49 -13.75 -16.27
C ALA A 57 -9.05 -13.97 -16.73
N LEU A 58 -8.71 -15.16 -17.25
CA LEU A 58 -7.38 -15.45 -17.79
C LEU A 58 -7.03 -14.56 -18.98
N VAL A 59 -8.00 -14.29 -19.87
CA VAL A 59 -7.82 -13.39 -21.02
C VAL A 59 -7.64 -11.95 -20.56
N ILE A 60 -8.49 -11.46 -19.63
CA ILE A 60 -8.40 -10.11 -19.06
C ILE A 60 -7.05 -9.90 -18.38
N ASN A 61 -6.56 -10.91 -17.65
CA ASN A 61 -5.27 -10.88 -16.97
C ASN A 61 -4.06 -10.75 -17.92
N ARG A 62 -4.24 -10.92 -19.24
CA ARG A 62 -3.20 -10.63 -20.24
C ARG A 62 -3.07 -9.15 -20.55
N PHE A 63 -4.09 -8.35 -20.27
CA PHE A 63 -4.08 -6.91 -20.51
C PHE A 63 -3.55 -6.18 -19.28
N ALA A 64 -2.37 -5.59 -19.41
CA ALA A 64 -1.82 -4.71 -18.38
C ALA A 64 -2.62 -3.40 -18.29
N GLY A 65 -2.76 -2.87 -17.08
CA GLY A 65 -3.34 -1.55 -16.83
C GLY A 65 -4.61 -1.56 -15.99
N ARG A 66 -5.16 -0.36 -15.79
CA ARG A 66 -6.28 -0.10 -14.89
C ARG A 66 -7.56 -0.81 -15.32
N PHE A 67 -7.84 -0.82 -16.62
CA PHE A 67 -9.03 -1.48 -17.15
C PHE A 67 -9.04 -2.99 -16.84
N GLY A 68 -7.92 -3.68 -17.06
CA GLY A 68 -7.80 -5.11 -16.74
C GLY A 68 -8.02 -5.39 -15.24
N THR A 69 -7.42 -4.56 -14.39
CA THR A 69 -7.58 -4.65 -12.93
C THR A 69 -9.04 -4.45 -12.51
N LEU A 70 -9.71 -3.40 -13.01
CA LEU A 70 -11.11 -3.09 -12.69
C LEU A 70 -12.06 -4.16 -13.23
N ALA A 71 -11.81 -4.69 -14.42
CA ALA A 71 -12.60 -5.77 -14.99
C ALA A 71 -12.46 -7.07 -14.17
N MET A 72 -11.25 -7.40 -13.70
CA MET A 72 -11.00 -8.53 -12.79
C MET A 72 -11.71 -8.35 -11.44
N ILE A 73 -11.63 -7.16 -10.86
CA ILE A 73 -12.35 -6.80 -9.63
C ILE A 73 -13.85 -6.98 -9.82
N PHE A 74 -14.41 -6.42 -10.90
CA PHE A 74 -15.83 -6.53 -11.22
C PHE A 74 -16.28 -7.99 -11.35
N LEU A 75 -15.53 -8.79 -12.11
CA LEU A 75 -15.82 -10.21 -12.31
C LEU A 75 -15.80 -10.99 -10.99
N SER A 76 -14.80 -10.72 -10.15
CA SER A 76 -14.69 -11.31 -8.82
C SER A 76 -15.87 -10.94 -7.93
N VAL A 77 -16.24 -9.66 -7.87
CA VAL A 77 -17.39 -9.18 -7.08
C VAL A 77 -18.69 -9.86 -7.54
N VAL A 78 -18.91 -10.01 -8.84
CA VAL A 78 -20.10 -10.69 -9.37
C VAL A 78 -20.12 -12.16 -8.94
N VAL A 79 -19.03 -12.90 -9.11
CA VAL A 79 -18.94 -14.31 -8.72
C VAL A 79 -19.10 -14.49 -7.22
N SER A 80 -18.40 -13.69 -6.42
CA SER A 80 -18.48 -13.75 -4.95
C SER A 80 -19.86 -13.35 -4.44
N SER A 81 -20.53 -12.37 -5.05
CA SER A 81 -21.90 -12.00 -4.68
C SER A 81 -22.91 -13.10 -5.02
N ARG A 82 -22.74 -13.75 -6.18
CA ARG A 82 -23.55 -14.92 -6.57
C ARG A 82 -23.34 -16.10 -5.64
N TYR A 83 -22.08 -16.38 -5.25
CA TYR A 83 -21.76 -17.36 -4.24
C TYR A 83 -22.42 -17.02 -2.90
N MET A 84 -22.31 -15.78 -2.44
CA MET A 84 -22.89 -15.34 -1.17
C MET A 84 -24.42 -15.46 -1.17
N TYR A 85 -25.07 -15.12 -2.29
CA TYR A 85 -26.51 -15.33 -2.47
C TYR A 85 -26.88 -16.81 -2.32
N TRP A 86 -26.22 -17.71 -3.07
CA TRP A 86 -26.43 -19.16 -2.95
C TRP A 86 -26.16 -19.68 -1.53
N ARG A 87 -25.08 -19.21 -0.90
CA ARG A 87 -24.72 -19.57 0.48
C ARG A 87 -25.86 -19.22 1.43
N LEU A 88 -26.43 -18.02 1.32
CA LEU A 88 -27.51 -17.54 2.19
C LEU A 88 -28.86 -18.22 1.93
N THR A 89 -29.19 -18.53 0.67
CA THR A 89 -30.55 -19.00 0.31
C THR A 89 -30.70 -20.51 0.23
N GLU A 90 -29.67 -21.24 -0.20
CA GLU A 90 -29.80 -22.68 -0.55
C GLU A 90 -29.05 -23.59 0.43
N THR A 91 -28.02 -23.09 1.13
CA THR A 91 -27.10 -23.95 1.91
C THR A 91 -27.31 -23.91 3.42
N MET A 92 -28.20 -23.04 3.89
CA MET A 92 -28.49 -22.83 5.31
C MET A 92 -29.52 -23.85 5.80
N VAL A 93 -29.06 -25.08 6.04
CA VAL A 93 -29.85 -26.15 6.66
C VAL A 93 -29.39 -26.32 8.11
N MET A 94 -30.29 -26.13 9.06
CA MET A 94 -29.98 -26.08 10.49
C MET A 94 -30.98 -26.95 11.27
N ASP A 95 -30.68 -28.24 11.37
CA ASP A 95 -31.60 -29.21 11.98
C ASP A 95 -31.38 -29.36 13.49
N ASN A 96 -30.20 -28.99 14.00
CA ASN A 96 -29.87 -29.07 15.43
C ASN A 96 -29.03 -27.86 15.93
N PRO A 97 -28.89 -27.67 17.25
CA PRO A 97 -28.15 -26.52 17.81
C PRO A 97 -26.66 -26.47 17.45
N LEU A 98 -26.01 -27.61 17.21
CA LEU A 98 -24.60 -27.65 16.81
C LEU A 98 -24.45 -27.17 15.36
N ASP A 99 -25.31 -27.64 14.46
CA ASP A 99 -25.38 -27.20 13.06
C ASP A 99 -25.68 -25.71 12.97
N LEU A 100 -26.56 -25.20 13.84
CA LEU A 100 -26.84 -23.78 13.97
C LEU A 100 -25.57 -22.98 14.31
N VAL A 101 -24.84 -23.40 15.35
CA VAL A 101 -23.62 -22.68 15.80
C VAL A 101 -22.52 -22.74 14.75
N LEU A 102 -22.23 -23.93 14.20
CA LEU A 102 -21.19 -24.09 13.19
C LEU A 102 -21.56 -23.44 11.87
N GLY A 103 -22.82 -23.56 11.45
CA GLY A 103 -23.35 -22.97 10.22
C GLY A 103 -23.34 -21.44 10.26
N ILE A 104 -23.84 -20.84 11.34
CA ILE A 104 -23.76 -19.38 11.54
C ILE A 104 -22.31 -18.93 11.68
N GLY A 105 -21.48 -19.65 12.45
CA GLY A 105 -20.08 -19.32 12.62
C GLY A 105 -19.32 -19.27 11.30
N LEU A 106 -19.53 -20.28 10.44
CA LEU A 106 -18.98 -20.31 9.09
C LEU A 106 -19.53 -19.16 8.23
N LEU A 107 -20.84 -18.91 8.25
CA LEU A 107 -21.44 -17.82 7.50
C LEU A 107 -20.87 -16.45 7.90
N VAL A 108 -20.71 -16.17 9.20
CA VAL A 108 -20.12 -14.92 9.69
C VAL A 108 -18.68 -14.78 9.22
N ALA A 109 -17.90 -15.85 9.26
CA ALA A 109 -16.52 -15.85 8.75
C ALA A 109 -16.48 -15.56 7.24
N GLU A 110 -17.38 -16.13 6.45
CA GLU A 110 -17.47 -15.91 5.01
C GLU A 110 -17.95 -14.50 4.66
N VAL A 111 -18.95 -13.96 5.39
CA VAL A 111 -19.38 -12.58 5.24
C VAL A 111 -18.25 -11.62 5.58
N TYR A 112 -17.50 -11.88 6.66
CA TYR A 112 -16.31 -11.11 7.01
C TYR A 112 -15.27 -11.16 5.89
N ALA A 113 -14.95 -12.34 5.37
CA ALA A 113 -14.03 -12.50 4.25
C ALA A 113 -14.49 -11.74 3.00
N PHE A 114 -15.79 -11.77 2.70
CA PHE A 114 -16.37 -11.02 1.59
C PHE A 114 -16.26 -9.51 1.79
N VAL A 115 -16.52 -8.99 2.99
CA VAL A 115 -16.32 -7.57 3.31
C VAL A 115 -14.86 -7.16 3.17
N VAL A 116 -13.93 -7.96 3.71
CA VAL A 116 -12.48 -7.72 3.57
C VAL A 116 -12.06 -7.73 2.10
N LEU A 117 -12.61 -8.64 1.29
CA LEU A 117 -12.39 -8.66 -0.16
C LEU A 117 -12.82 -7.35 -0.83
N LEU A 118 -14.02 -6.85 -0.53
CA LEU A 118 -14.52 -5.58 -1.07
C LEU A 118 -13.64 -4.39 -0.66
N LEU A 119 -13.23 -4.33 0.62
CA LEU A 119 -12.33 -3.29 1.10
C LEU A 119 -10.95 -3.36 0.45
N GLY A 120 -10.42 -4.56 0.24
CA GLY A 120 -9.18 -4.79 -0.50
C GLY A 120 -9.27 -4.30 -1.94
N TYR A 121 -10.42 -4.47 -2.59
CA TYR A 121 -10.67 -3.92 -3.92
C TYR A 121 -10.74 -2.40 -3.96
N VAL A 122 -11.34 -1.75 -2.96
CA VAL A 122 -11.30 -0.28 -2.87
C VAL A 122 -9.85 0.23 -2.80
N GLN A 123 -8.98 -0.45 -2.05
CA GLN A 123 -7.57 -0.08 -1.93
C GLN A 123 -6.76 -0.32 -3.23
N THR A 124 -7.07 -1.39 -3.96
CA THR A 124 -6.29 -1.84 -5.13
C THR A 124 -6.88 -1.41 -6.47
N ALA A 125 -8.09 -0.85 -6.51
CA ALA A 125 -8.76 -0.44 -7.74
C ALA A 125 -7.99 0.64 -8.51
N TRP A 126 -7.24 1.50 -7.81
CA TRP A 126 -6.58 2.64 -8.44
C TRP A 126 -5.20 2.96 -7.82
N PRO A 127 -4.19 2.11 -8.07
CA PRO A 127 -2.85 2.34 -7.54
C PRO A 127 -2.26 3.64 -8.11
N LEU A 128 -1.63 4.43 -7.24
CA LEU A 128 -0.97 5.67 -7.60
C LEU A 128 0.44 5.36 -8.14
N GLU A 129 0.63 5.54 -9.45
CA GLU A 129 1.94 5.40 -10.10
C GLU A 129 2.75 6.71 -10.00
N ARG A 130 3.07 7.12 -8.77
CA ARG A 130 3.86 8.33 -8.53
C ARG A 130 5.29 8.14 -9.04
N LYS A 131 5.68 8.94 -10.03
CA LYS A 131 7.07 9.01 -10.51
C LYS A 131 7.90 9.89 -9.58
N PRO A 132 9.21 9.62 -9.41
CA PRO A 132 10.09 10.53 -8.68
C PRO A 132 10.05 11.95 -9.25
N VAL A 133 10.05 12.95 -8.38
CA VAL A 133 10.21 14.35 -8.76
C VAL A 133 11.69 14.67 -8.64
N ALA A 134 12.27 15.21 -9.72
CA ALA A 134 13.69 15.55 -9.72
C ALA A 134 13.97 16.72 -8.77
N MET A 135 15.09 16.65 -8.05
CA MET A 135 15.62 17.79 -7.31
C MET A 135 16.11 18.88 -8.28
N PRO A 136 16.11 20.17 -7.86
CA PRO A 136 16.76 21.24 -8.61
C PRO A 136 18.22 20.89 -8.90
N ALA A 137 18.72 21.31 -10.07
CA ALA A 137 20.11 21.08 -10.45
C ALA A 137 21.11 21.79 -9.52
N ASP A 138 20.69 22.90 -8.92
CA ASP A 138 21.46 23.62 -7.92
C ASP A 138 21.33 22.94 -6.53
N THR A 139 22.44 22.37 -6.06
CA THR A 139 22.51 21.70 -4.76
C THR A 139 22.49 22.67 -3.57
N GLU A 140 22.75 23.96 -3.79
CA GLU A 140 22.65 24.99 -2.75
C GLU A 140 21.21 25.23 -2.33
N ALA A 141 20.23 24.95 -3.21
CA ALA A 141 18.82 25.00 -2.89
C ALA A 141 18.29 23.76 -2.15
N TRP A 142 19.11 22.71 -2.00
CA TRP A 142 18.66 21.48 -1.35
C TRP A 142 18.52 21.71 0.16
N PRO A 143 17.50 21.10 0.82
CA PRO A 143 17.28 21.30 2.24
C PRO A 143 18.27 20.50 3.10
N THR A 144 18.37 20.89 4.36
CA THR A 144 19.08 20.13 5.39
C THR A 144 18.27 18.91 5.85
N VAL A 145 18.94 17.78 6.04
CA VAL A 145 18.35 16.50 6.46
C VAL A 145 19.12 15.93 7.64
N ASP A 146 18.40 15.63 8.72
CA ASP A 146 18.90 14.79 9.80
C ASP A 146 18.43 13.35 9.57
N LEU A 147 19.37 12.41 9.48
CA LEU A 147 19.12 10.99 9.25
C LEU A 147 19.28 10.21 10.55
N PHE A 148 18.20 9.62 11.03
CA PHE A 148 18.15 8.88 12.28
C PHE A 148 18.19 7.36 12.05
N ILE A 149 19.06 6.70 12.80
CA ILE A 149 19.22 5.24 12.82
C ILE A 149 19.01 4.77 14.26
N PRO A 150 17.77 4.50 14.70
CA PRO A 150 17.50 3.97 16.03
C PRO A 150 17.93 2.51 16.16
N THR A 151 18.52 2.19 17.29
CA THR A 151 18.93 0.82 17.68
C THR A 151 18.76 0.63 19.19
N TYR A 152 18.53 -0.62 19.61
CA TYR A 152 18.42 -0.99 21.02
C TYR A 152 19.32 -2.17 21.40
N ASN A 153 19.15 -3.32 20.74
CA ASN A 153 19.86 -4.56 21.08
C ASN A 153 20.56 -5.21 19.88
N GLU A 154 20.48 -4.61 18.70
CA GLU A 154 21.05 -5.15 17.47
C GLU A 154 22.58 -5.00 17.47
N SER A 155 23.31 -6.01 17.00
CA SER A 155 24.78 -5.99 17.06
C SER A 155 25.36 -4.88 16.20
N LEU A 156 26.53 -4.35 16.60
CA LEU A 156 27.24 -3.35 15.83
C LEU A 156 27.50 -3.77 14.38
N SER A 157 27.71 -5.07 14.11
CA SER A 157 27.89 -5.60 12.75
C SER A 157 26.71 -5.32 11.81
N VAL A 158 25.47 -5.32 12.32
CA VAL A 158 24.26 -5.02 11.54
C VAL A 158 24.16 -3.52 11.33
N VAL A 159 24.23 -2.74 12.42
CA VAL A 159 24.04 -1.29 12.35
C VAL A 159 25.15 -0.59 11.56
N ARG A 160 26.38 -1.11 11.62
CA ARG A 160 27.54 -0.59 10.89
C ARG A 160 27.28 -0.51 9.39
N ALA A 161 26.65 -1.53 8.80
CA ALA A 161 26.38 -1.54 7.37
C ALA A 161 25.45 -0.38 6.98
N THR A 162 24.39 -0.17 7.76
CA THR A 162 23.41 0.91 7.57
C THR A 162 24.04 2.29 7.74
N VAL A 163 24.85 2.48 8.79
CA VAL A 163 25.53 3.77 9.03
C VAL A 163 26.49 4.13 7.90
N LEU A 164 27.31 3.17 7.44
CA LEU A 164 28.25 3.42 6.34
C LEU A 164 27.55 3.67 5.00
N ALA A 165 26.45 2.97 4.75
CA ALA A 165 25.62 3.24 3.58
C ALA A 165 24.96 4.62 3.64
N ALA A 166 24.48 5.03 4.82
CA ALA A 166 23.90 6.36 5.03
C ALA A 166 24.90 7.48 4.72
N GLN A 167 26.19 7.31 5.06
CA GLN A 167 27.24 8.26 4.68
C GLN A 167 27.50 8.34 3.18
N SER A 168 27.09 7.32 2.43
CA SER A 168 27.29 7.21 0.98
C SER A 168 26.11 7.78 0.18
N ILE A 169 25.09 8.30 0.85
CA ILE A 169 23.95 8.96 0.19
C ILE A 169 24.44 10.19 -0.58
N ASP A 170 23.96 10.33 -1.82
CA ASP A 170 24.34 11.40 -2.74
C ASP A 170 23.64 12.72 -2.37
N TRP A 171 24.11 13.33 -1.29
CA TRP A 171 23.64 14.60 -0.72
C TRP A 171 24.83 15.48 -0.31
N PRO A 172 24.71 16.83 -0.33
CA PRO A 172 25.74 17.71 0.21
C PRO A 172 26.07 17.37 1.67
N ARG A 173 27.35 17.18 1.97
CA ARG A 173 27.82 16.68 3.28
C ARG A 173 27.53 17.64 4.43
N ASP A 174 27.49 18.93 4.15
CA ASP A 174 27.12 19.99 5.08
C ASP A 174 25.61 20.02 5.38
N LYS A 175 24.80 19.38 4.53
CA LYS A 175 23.33 19.32 4.64
C LYS A 175 22.80 17.97 5.07
N LEU A 176 23.66 16.97 5.26
CA LEU A 176 23.27 15.64 5.76
C LEU A 176 23.99 15.35 7.07
N LYS A 177 23.23 15.26 8.16
CA LYS A 177 23.75 14.85 9.46
C LYS A 177 23.19 13.49 9.84
N ILE A 178 24.05 12.56 10.21
CA ILE A 178 23.65 11.19 10.56
C ILE A 178 23.74 11.01 12.07
N PHE A 179 22.67 10.48 12.66
CA PHE A 179 22.53 10.22 14.09
C PHE A 179 22.20 8.76 14.33
N VAL A 180 23.04 8.09 15.11
CA VAL A 180 22.77 6.75 15.65
C VAL A 180 22.13 6.91 17.01
N LEU A 181 20.85 6.54 17.12
CA LEU A 181 20.05 6.71 18.33
C LEU A 181 20.07 5.40 19.13
N ASP A 182 20.98 5.29 20.09
CA ASP A 182 21.24 4.04 20.82
C ASP A 182 20.59 4.02 22.21
N ASP A 183 19.41 3.39 22.31
CA ASP A 183 18.72 3.18 23.59
C ASP A 183 19.40 2.08 24.44
N GLY A 184 20.35 1.34 23.87
CA GLY A 184 21.16 0.34 24.55
C GLY A 184 22.33 0.92 25.35
N ARG A 185 22.70 2.19 25.12
CA ARG A 185 23.82 2.89 25.79
C ARG A 185 25.14 2.10 25.68
N ARG A 186 25.42 1.58 24.50
CA ARG A 186 26.52 0.65 24.26
C ARG A 186 27.78 1.42 23.86
N GLU A 187 28.84 1.22 24.62
CA GLU A 187 30.11 1.94 24.43
C GLU A 187 30.73 1.67 23.05
N GLU A 188 30.59 0.46 22.52
CA GLU A 188 31.07 0.09 21.18
C GLU A 188 30.43 0.96 20.06
N PHE A 189 29.18 1.40 20.24
CA PHE A 189 28.50 2.29 19.31
C PHE A 189 29.05 3.71 19.40
N ARG A 190 29.35 4.20 20.61
CA ARG A 190 29.99 5.51 20.82
C ARG A 190 31.33 5.57 20.09
N VAL A 191 32.19 4.58 20.32
CA VAL A 191 33.51 4.47 19.70
C VAL A 191 33.40 4.36 18.19
N PHE A 192 32.47 3.54 17.68
CA PHE A 192 32.26 3.40 16.24
C PHE A 192 31.80 4.71 15.60
N CYS A 193 30.80 5.38 16.19
CA CYS A 193 30.26 6.63 15.66
C CYS A 193 31.31 7.74 15.62
N GLU A 194 32.13 7.85 16.67
CA GLU A 194 33.27 8.77 16.74
C GLU A 194 34.29 8.47 15.64
N ALA A 195 34.62 7.19 15.42
CA ALA A 195 35.58 6.77 14.39
C ALA A 195 35.10 7.05 12.96
N VAL A 196 33.80 6.96 12.69
CA VAL A 196 33.23 7.23 11.35
C VAL A 196 32.67 8.65 11.18
N GLY A 197 32.74 9.49 12.21
CA GLY A 197 32.31 10.89 12.16
C GLY A 197 30.78 11.09 12.11
N VAL A 198 29.99 10.25 12.78
CA VAL A 198 28.53 10.42 12.92
C VAL A 198 28.15 10.69 14.38
N GLN A 199 26.96 11.24 14.59
CA GLN A 199 26.49 11.61 15.93
C GLN A 199 25.95 10.38 16.67
N HIS A 200 26.46 10.10 17.86
CA HIS A 200 25.89 9.10 18.77
C HIS A 200 24.99 9.80 19.78
N VAL A 201 23.72 9.40 19.82
CA VAL A 201 22.73 9.97 20.73
C VAL A 201 22.20 8.87 21.63
N THR A 202 22.20 9.12 22.93
CA THR A 202 21.59 8.25 23.94
C THR A 202 20.69 9.10 24.83
N ARG A 203 19.89 8.43 25.66
CA ARG A 203 19.04 9.08 26.67
C ARG A 203 19.06 8.32 27.98
N ASP A 204 18.65 9.01 29.05
CA ASP A 204 18.66 8.51 30.43
C ASP A 204 17.62 7.41 30.73
N ASN A 205 16.57 7.30 29.90
CA ASN A 205 15.48 6.34 30.11
C ASN A 205 15.02 5.70 28.79
N ASN A 206 14.32 4.55 28.86
CA ASN A 206 13.78 3.86 27.67
C ASN A 206 12.26 4.04 27.50
N ARG A 207 11.68 5.14 28.03
CA ARG A 207 10.22 5.36 27.97
C ARG A 207 9.76 5.52 26.52
N HIS A 208 8.58 4.99 26.19
CA HIS A 208 8.01 5.07 24.83
C HIS A 208 8.86 4.42 23.72
N ALA A 209 9.83 3.55 24.06
CA ALA A 209 10.63 2.77 23.12
C ALA A 209 11.15 3.61 21.93
N LYS A 210 11.01 3.11 20.70
CA LYS A 210 11.45 3.75 19.44
C LYS A 210 10.94 5.20 19.29
N ALA A 211 9.66 5.43 19.57
CA ALA A 211 9.08 6.78 19.48
C ALA A 211 9.70 7.75 20.50
N GLY A 212 9.97 7.26 21.72
CA GLY A 212 10.65 8.04 22.75
C GLY A 212 12.09 8.38 22.40
N ASN A 213 12.81 7.44 21.76
CA ASN A 213 14.19 7.64 21.30
C ASN A 213 14.26 8.73 20.22
N ILE A 214 13.39 8.63 19.20
CA ILE A 214 13.27 9.65 18.14
C ILE A 214 12.90 11.02 18.73
N ASN A 215 11.94 11.09 19.64
CA ASN A 215 11.56 12.36 20.28
C ASN A 215 12.66 12.98 21.13
N ALA A 216 13.56 12.19 21.72
CA ALA A 216 14.72 12.70 22.43
C ALA A 216 15.75 13.29 21.46
N ALA A 217 15.97 12.65 20.32
CA ALA A 217 16.82 13.16 19.26
C ALA A 217 16.30 14.47 18.67
N LEU A 218 15.00 14.52 18.31
CA LEU A 218 14.35 15.70 17.71
C LEU A 218 14.51 16.99 18.52
N LYS A 219 14.71 16.92 19.84
CA LYS A 219 14.96 18.10 20.69
C LYS A 219 16.34 18.72 20.50
N ASN A 220 17.27 17.97 19.92
CA ASN A 220 18.68 18.32 19.80
C ASN A 220 19.15 18.38 18.34
N THR A 221 18.22 18.30 17.38
CA THR A 221 18.55 18.41 15.95
C THR A 221 17.74 19.52 15.29
N THR A 222 18.19 19.97 14.12
CA THR A 222 17.71 21.22 13.49
C THR A 222 17.53 21.11 11.98
N GLY A 223 17.63 19.91 11.41
CA GLY A 223 17.40 19.68 9.99
C GLY A 223 15.97 20.01 9.61
N GLU A 224 15.79 20.57 8.42
CA GLU A 224 14.46 20.88 7.86
C GLU A 224 13.63 19.63 7.65
N PHE A 225 14.29 18.52 7.32
CA PHE A 225 13.66 17.20 7.17
C PHE A 225 14.36 16.14 8.00
N ILE A 226 13.58 15.13 8.39
CA ILE A 226 14.05 13.99 9.15
C ILE A 226 13.84 12.73 8.31
N ALA A 227 14.93 11.99 8.06
CA ALA A 227 14.88 10.67 7.46
C ALA A 227 15.12 9.61 8.54
N ILE A 228 14.30 8.57 8.61
CA ILE A 228 14.42 7.53 9.64
C ILE A 228 14.64 6.18 8.95
N PHE A 229 15.72 5.51 9.31
CA PHE A 229 16.03 4.15 8.86
C PHE A 229 16.14 3.22 10.06
N ASP A 230 15.45 2.09 10.02
CA ASP A 230 15.70 1.04 11.01
C ASP A 230 17.14 0.53 10.83
N CYS A 231 17.75 0.04 11.90
CA CYS A 231 19.18 -0.23 11.91
C CYS A 231 19.64 -1.33 10.93
N ASP A 232 18.70 -2.10 10.39
CA ASP A 232 18.86 -3.13 9.35
C ASP A 232 18.36 -2.68 7.95
N HIS A 233 17.78 -1.48 7.83
CA HIS A 233 17.36 -0.89 6.55
C HIS A 233 18.50 -0.08 5.92
N ILE A 234 19.38 -0.77 5.19
CA ILE A 234 20.53 -0.17 4.50
C ILE A 234 20.05 0.73 3.34
N PRO A 235 20.24 2.07 3.41
CA PRO A 235 19.78 2.98 2.36
C PRO A 235 20.56 2.84 1.05
N THR A 236 19.90 3.13 -0.06
CA THR A 236 20.56 3.32 -1.36
C THR A 236 21.06 4.76 -1.50
N ARG A 237 22.12 4.95 -2.31
CA ARG A 237 22.74 6.27 -2.50
C ARG A 237 21.78 7.34 -3.01
N SER A 238 20.83 6.94 -3.86
CA SER A 238 19.86 7.84 -4.50
C SER A 238 18.62 8.16 -3.67
N PHE A 239 18.48 7.61 -2.45
CA PHE A 239 17.26 7.71 -1.64
C PHE A 239 16.74 9.15 -1.51
N LEU A 240 17.58 10.08 -1.04
CA LEU A 240 17.15 11.46 -0.82
C LEU A 240 16.80 12.17 -2.13
N GLN A 241 17.52 11.92 -3.23
CA GLN A 241 17.22 12.53 -4.52
C GLN A 241 15.86 12.09 -5.09
N ILE A 242 15.44 10.86 -4.81
CA ILE A 242 14.16 10.29 -5.25
C ILE A 242 13.00 10.78 -4.36
N ALA A 243 13.25 10.94 -3.06
CA ALA A 243 12.23 11.30 -2.08
C ALA A 243 12.00 12.81 -1.98
N MET A 244 13.08 13.61 -1.92
CA MET A 244 13.01 15.01 -1.51
C MET A 244 12.32 15.93 -2.52
N GLY A 245 12.33 15.60 -3.81
CA GLY A 245 11.70 16.43 -4.84
C GLY A 245 10.20 16.64 -4.63
N TRP A 246 9.52 15.72 -3.93
CA TRP A 246 8.10 15.85 -3.61
C TRP A 246 7.80 16.96 -2.60
N PHE A 247 8.72 17.25 -1.68
CA PHE A 247 8.51 18.29 -0.66
C PHE A 247 8.64 19.72 -1.20
N GLY A 248 9.24 19.91 -2.37
CA GLY A 248 9.30 21.21 -3.04
C GLY A 248 8.18 21.45 -4.06
N LYS A 249 7.32 20.45 -4.29
CA LYS A 249 6.25 20.50 -5.29
C LYS A 249 4.95 21.08 -4.72
N ASP A 250 4.68 20.84 -3.44
CA ASP A 250 3.48 21.23 -2.70
C ASP A 250 3.86 22.21 -1.57
#